data_AF-A0A3A5KGU4-F1
#
_entry.id   AF-A0A3A5KGU4-F1
#
_cell.length_a   1.000
_cell.length_b   1.000
_cell.length_c   1.000
_cell.angle_alpha   90.00
_cell.angle_beta   90.00
_cell.angle_gamma   90.00
#
_symmetry.space_group_name_H-M   'P 1'
#
loop_
_entity.id
_entity.type
_entity.pdbx_description
1 polymer ?
#
loop_
_entity_poly.entity_id
_entity_poly.type
_entity_poly.pdbx_seq_one_letter_code
_entity_poly.pdbx_strand_id
1 'polypeptide(L)'
;MHRFFDQTESPIIGRFSRRALFLAAIASVPAIGAAIAAPAVSPDPLVDAIAEYNARAAEFAAIPSDLIDMGNEEAFVAATYGPAFDRLWKDCPAATSLQGVAEAIRYALKENCICSSSAENVLKSALAFLDGERAS
;
A
#
# COMPACT_ATOMS: atom_id res chain seq x y z
N MET A 1 -22.68 -42.79 -32.51
CA MET A 1 -23.56 -42.50 -31.37
C MET A 1 -23.12 -41.18 -30.77
N HIS A 2 -24.05 -40.21 -30.68
CA HIS A 2 -23.99 -38.86 -30.08
C HIS A 2 -22.84 -37.92 -30.51
N ARG A 3 -23.02 -36.88 -31.36
CA ARG A 3 -23.82 -35.62 -31.23
C ARG A 3 -23.51 -34.89 -29.90
N PHE A 4 -23.26 -33.58 -29.82
CA PHE A 4 -23.62 -32.45 -30.67
C PHE A 4 -22.66 -31.26 -30.40
N PHE A 5 -22.45 -30.45 -31.44
CA PHE A 5 -21.81 -29.14 -31.48
C PHE A 5 -22.25 -28.15 -30.38
N ASP A 6 -21.36 -27.24 -29.98
CA ASP A 6 -21.64 -25.82 -30.19
C ASP A 6 -20.38 -25.07 -30.67
N GLN A 7 -20.60 -24.19 -31.64
CA GLN A 7 -19.67 -23.31 -32.33
C GLN A 7 -19.81 -21.89 -31.75
N THR A 8 -19.17 -20.91 -32.41
CA THR A 8 -19.49 -19.47 -32.33
C THR A 8 -18.84 -18.79 -31.10
N GLU A 9 -18.06 -17.71 -31.15
CA GLU A 9 -17.85 -16.64 -32.11
C GLU A 9 -16.42 -16.05 -31.94
N SER A 10 -15.89 -15.50 -33.02
CA SER A 10 -14.70 -14.63 -33.08
C SER A 10 -15.06 -13.22 -32.53
N PRO A 11 -14.42 -12.08 -32.88
CA PRO A 11 -13.01 -11.68 -33.12
C PRO A 11 -12.69 -10.37 -32.31
N ILE A 12 -11.75 -9.53 -32.79
CA ILE A 12 -11.56 -8.07 -32.55
C ILE A 12 -10.40 -7.73 -31.58
N ILE A 13 -9.20 -7.37 -32.06
CA ILE A 13 -8.77 -6.07 -32.65
C ILE A 13 -8.74 -4.91 -31.63
N GLY A 14 -7.62 -4.18 -31.61
CA GLY A 14 -7.57 -2.79 -31.18
C GLY A 14 -6.86 -2.58 -29.84
N ARG A 15 -5.62 -2.09 -29.80
CA ARG A 15 -5.31 -0.65 -29.82
C ARG A 15 -6.32 0.21 -29.06
N PHE A 16 -6.04 0.46 -27.78
CA PHE A 16 -6.53 1.63 -27.07
C PHE A 16 -5.28 2.37 -26.55
N SER A 17 -4.60 3.15 -27.39
CA SER A 17 -4.83 4.61 -27.49
C SER A 17 -5.31 5.23 -26.18
N ARG A 18 -4.38 5.53 -25.27
CA ARG A 18 -4.62 6.48 -24.16
C ARG A 18 -4.31 7.91 -24.61
N ARG A 19 -4.81 8.30 -25.78
CA ARG A 19 -4.82 9.70 -26.21
C ARG A 19 -6.25 10.10 -26.51
N ALA A 20 -6.68 11.15 -25.81
CA ALA A 20 -7.89 11.94 -25.93
C ALA A 20 -8.99 11.67 -24.88
N LEU A 21 -9.55 12.80 -24.41
CA LEU A 21 -10.60 13.02 -23.41
C LEU A 21 -10.03 13.09 -21.98
N PHE A 22 -9.89 14.25 -21.33
CA PHE A 22 -10.84 15.35 -21.26
C PHE A 22 -10.15 16.72 -21.21
N LEU A 23 -10.34 17.52 -22.26
CA LEU A 23 -10.33 18.98 -22.15
C LEU A 23 -11.61 19.38 -21.41
N ALA A 24 -11.53 19.50 -20.08
CA ALA A 24 -12.56 20.15 -19.30
C ALA A 24 -12.36 21.67 -19.42
N ALA A 25 -13.31 22.33 -20.09
CA ALA A 25 -13.44 23.77 -20.09
C ALA A 25 -13.72 24.24 -18.66
N ILE A 26 -12.75 24.94 -18.06
CA ILE A 26 -12.92 25.64 -16.78
C ILE A 26 -13.72 26.92 -17.02
N ALA A 27 -15.04 26.81 -16.89
CA ALA A 27 -15.90 27.97 -16.64
C ALA A 27 -15.63 28.45 -15.21
N SER A 28 -15.11 29.68 -15.08
CA SER A 28 -14.82 30.30 -13.80
C SER A 28 -16.10 30.55 -12.99
N VAL A 29 -16.31 29.75 -11.94
CA VAL A 29 -17.27 30.05 -10.88
C VAL A 29 -16.50 30.71 -9.74
N PRO A 30 -16.91 31.88 -9.20
CA PRO A 30 -16.25 32.44 -8.03
C PRO A 30 -16.54 31.53 -6.83
N ALA A 31 -15.50 30.83 -6.37
CA ALA A 31 -15.55 30.04 -5.15
C ALA A 31 -15.54 31.00 -3.94
N ILE A 32 -16.70 31.18 -3.32
CA ILE A 32 -16.78 31.68 -1.93
C ILE A 32 -16.31 30.51 -1.06
N GLY A 33 -15.00 30.40 -0.88
CA GLY A 33 -14.36 29.38 -0.05
C GLY A 33 -14.50 29.73 1.42
N ALA A 34 -15.57 29.26 2.07
CA ALA A 34 -15.54 29.04 3.51
C ALA A 34 -14.59 27.86 3.76
N ALA A 35 -13.36 28.15 4.17
CA ALA A 35 -12.42 27.13 4.63
C ALA A 35 -12.93 26.56 5.95
N ILE A 36 -13.74 25.51 5.87
CA ILE A 36 -14.06 24.67 7.02
C ILE A 36 -12.79 23.86 7.26
N ALA A 37 -12.00 24.23 8.27
CA ALA A 37 -10.85 23.44 8.68
C ALA A 37 -11.33 22.01 8.99
N ALA A 38 -10.90 21.04 8.18
CA ALA A 38 -11.16 19.64 8.45
C ALA A 38 -10.57 19.29 9.84
N PRO A 39 -11.27 18.50 10.67
CA PRO A 39 -10.71 18.07 11.93
C PRO A 39 -9.40 17.33 11.66
N ALA A 40 -8.34 17.73 12.37
CA ALA A 40 -7.06 17.05 12.32
C ALA A 40 -7.26 15.64 12.91
N VAL A 41 -7.49 14.66 12.03
CA VAL A 41 -7.38 13.25 12.40
C VAL A 41 -5.93 13.04 12.77
N SER A 42 -5.65 12.76 14.05
CA SER A 42 -4.30 12.36 14.46
C SER A 42 -3.94 11.12 13.64
N PRO A 43 -2.86 11.14 12.86
CA PRO A 43 -2.48 10.01 12.05
C PRO A 43 -2.13 8.82 12.95
N ASP A 44 -2.52 7.63 12.52
CA ASP A 44 -2.23 6.38 13.21
C ASP A 44 -0.74 6.03 13.02
N PRO A 45 0.03 5.85 14.10
CA PRO A 45 1.49 5.68 13.98
C PRO A 45 1.87 4.37 13.28
N LEU A 46 0.99 3.35 13.26
CA LEU A 46 1.20 2.15 12.47
C LEU A 46 1.01 2.40 10.98
N VAL A 47 0.02 3.21 10.61
CA VAL A 47 -0.20 3.63 9.21
C VAL A 47 1.02 4.40 8.70
N ASP A 48 1.54 5.32 9.49
CA ASP A 48 2.72 6.11 9.12
C ASP A 48 3.95 5.23 8.92
N ALA A 49 4.20 4.27 9.81
CA ALA A 49 5.34 3.35 9.69
C ALA A 49 5.22 2.43 8.45
N ILE A 50 4.02 1.93 8.14
CA ILE A 50 3.77 1.13 6.93
C ILE A 50 3.95 1.99 5.68
N ALA A 51 3.47 3.23 5.69
CA ALA A 51 3.62 4.16 4.57
C ALA A 51 5.10 4.50 4.31
N GLU A 52 5.87 4.76 5.37
CA GLU A 52 7.31 5.00 5.31
C GLU A 52 8.04 3.80 4.70
N TYR A 53 7.81 2.58 5.20
CA TYR A 53 8.39 1.37 4.65
C TYR A 53 8.08 1.21 3.15
N ASN A 54 6.82 1.37 2.77
CA ASN A 54 6.41 1.24 1.37
C ASN A 54 7.08 2.27 0.45
N ALA A 55 7.22 3.52 0.90
CA ALA A 55 7.89 4.57 0.14
C ALA A 55 9.37 4.21 -0.08
N ARG A 56 10.06 3.76 0.98
CA ARG A 56 11.48 3.37 0.91
C ARG A 56 11.71 2.08 0.13
N ALA A 57 10.79 1.12 0.22
CA ALA A 57 10.85 -0.10 -0.59
C ALA A 57 10.70 0.23 -2.08
N ALA A 58 9.89 1.23 -2.43
CA ALA A 58 9.79 1.74 -3.79
C ALA A 58 11.07 2.45 -4.26
N GLU A 59 11.77 3.17 -3.37
CA GLU A 59 13.10 3.74 -3.66
C GLU A 59 14.11 2.63 -4.01
N PHE A 60 14.17 1.55 -3.24
CA PHE A 60 15.02 0.40 -3.53
C PHE A 60 14.66 -0.28 -4.86
N ALA A 61 13.36 -0.52 -5.08
CA ALA A 61 12.88 -1.17 -6.30
C ALA A 61 13.13 -0.34 -7.58
N ALA A 62 13.36 0.97 -7.45
CA ALA A 62 13.69 1.85 -8.56
C ALA A 62 15.18 1.82 -8.94
N ILE A 63 16.05 1.19 -8.13
CA ILE A 63 17.48 1.06 -8.42
C ILE A 63 17.66 0.06 -9.58
N PRO A 64 18.40 0.42 -10.64
CA PRO A 64 18.72 -0.51 -11.72
C PRO A 64 19.39 -1.79 -11.21
N SER A 65 18.86 -2.95 -11.61
CA SER A 65 19.31 -4.25 -11.09
C SER A 65 20.75 -4.59 -11.42
N ASP A 66 21.33 -3.97 -12.45
CA ASP A 66 22.74 -4.12 -12.84
C ASP A 66 23.71 -3.37 -11.91
N LEU A 67 23.20 -2.50 -11.04
CA LEU A 67 23.98 -1.81 -10.01
C LEU A 67 23.97 -2.55 -8.66
N ILE A 68 23.11 -3.55 -8.50
CA ILE A 68 22.99 -4.33 -7.27
C ILE A 68 23.61 -5.71 -7.48
N ASP A 69 24.52 -6.07 -6.58
CA ASP A 69 25.07 -7.41 -6.46
C ASP A 69 25.04 -7.86 -4.99
N MET A 70 25.34 -9.13 -4.77
CA MET A 70 25.35 -9.72 -3.42
C MET A 70 26.35 -9.05 -2.46
N GLY A 71 27.37 -8.35 -2.98
CA GLY A 71 28.37 -7.63 -2.18
C GLY A 71 27.93 -6.24 -1.74
N ASN A 72 26.97 -5.62 -2.43
CA ASN A 72 26.53 -4.25 -2.16
C ASN A 72 25.03 -4.10 -1.80
N GLU A 73 24.23 -5.16 -1.96
CA GLU A 73 22.78 -5.15 -1.71
C GLU A 73 22.43 -4.62 -0.31
N GLU A 74 23.13 -5.10 0.72
CA GLU A 74 22.92 -4.68 2.12
C GLU A 74 23.10 -3.16 2.29
N ALA A 75 24.04 -2.54 1.57
CA ALA A 75 24.24 -1.10 1.65
C ALA A 75 23.08 -0.33 1.01
N PHE A 76 22.52 -0.83 -0.08
CA PHE A 76 21.32 -0.26 -0.69
C PHE A 76 20.08 -0.47 0.20
N VAL A 77 19.93 -1.63 0.83
CA VAL A 77 18.87 -1.90 1.81
C VAL A 77 18.98 -0.92 2.98
N ALA A 78 20.16 -0.78 3.59
CA ALA A 78 20.40 0.12 4.71
C ALA A 78 20.16 1.60 4.35
N ALA A 79 20.45 2.00 3.10
CA ALA A 79 20.22 3.35 2.60
C ALA A 79 18.75 3.64 2.23
N THR A 80 17.92 2.61 2.07
CA THR A 80 16.53 2.74 1.61
C THR A 80 15.56 2.23 2.68
N TYR A 81 15.04 1.01 2.54
CA TYR A 81 13.94 0.50 3.35
C TYR A 81 14.38 -0.16 4.65
N GLY A 82 15.66 -0.54 4.79
CA GLY A 82 16.18 -1.28 5.94
C GLY A 82 15.76 -0.67 7.29
N PRO A 83 16.00 0.62 7.54
CA PRO A 83 15.58 1.28 8.78
C PRO A 83 14.06 1.27 9.02
N ALA A 84 13.27 1.51 7.97
CA ALA A 84 11.81 1.50 8.07
C ALA A 84 11.24 0.08 8.29
N PHE A 85 11.85 -0.92 7.66
CA PHE A 85 11.54 -2.33 7.91
C PHE A 85 11.91 -2.76 9.32
N ASP A 86 13.08 -2.33 9.81
CA ASP A 86 13.52 -2.58 11.19
C ASP A 86 12.54 -1.99 12.21
N ARG A 87 11.91 -0.86 11.89
CA ARG A 87 10.83 -0.32 12.73
C ARG A 87 9.62 -1.27 12.77
N LEU A 88 9.15 -1.78 11.63
CA LEU A 88 8.07 -2.76 11.60
C LEU A 88 8.44 -4.12 12.24
N TRP A 89 9.72 -4.48 12.23
CA TRP A 89 10.22 -5.73 12.78
C TRP A 89 10.54 -5.65 14.27
N LYS A 90 11.35 -4.69 14.70
CA LYS A 90 11.93 -4.62 16.05
C LYS A 90 11.19 -3.66 16.99
N ASP A 91 10.58 -2.61 16.44
CA ASP A 91 9.95 -1.53 17.21
C ASP A 91 8.59 -1.12 16.60
N CYS A 92 7.73 -2.13 16.39
CA CYS A 92 6.47 -1.94 15.67
C CYS A 92 5.54 -1.04 16.50
N PRO A 93 5.11 0.12 15.97
CA PRO A 93 4.20 1.00 16.68
C PRO A 93 2.80 0.36 16.85
N ALA A 94 2.08 0.83 17.87
CA ALA A 94 0.72 0.39 18.17
C ALA A 94 -0.28 0.94 17.15
N ALA A 95 -1.24 0.12 16.70
CA ALA A 95 -2.44 0.60 16.03
C ALA A 95 -3.30 1.39 17.02
N THR A 96 -3.85 2.51 16.57
CA THR A 96 -4.68 3.40 17.40
C THR A 96 -6.05 3.68 16.76
N SER A 97 -6.34 3.03 15.64
CA SER A 97 -7.56 3.22 14.87
C SER A 97 -7.91 1.98 14.04
N LEU A 98 -9.17 1.90 13.59
CA LEU A 98 -9.60 0.92 12.59
C LEU A 98 -8.89 1.09 11.24
N GLN A 99 -8.41 2.30 10.93
CA GLN A 99 -7.59 2.53 9.74
C GLN A 99 -6.23 1.81 9.88
N GLY A 100 -5.59 1.90 11.05
CA GLY A 100 -4.36 1.15 11.35
C GLY A 100 -4.56 -0.35 11.24
N VAL A 101 -5.69 -0.89 11.73
CA VAL A 101 -6.06 -2.30 11.55
C VAL A 101 -6.19 -2.67 10.08
N ALA A 102 -6.89 -1.87 9.29
CA ALA A 102 -7.08 -2.15 7.86
C ALA A 102 -5.75 -2.13 7.09
N GLU A 103 -4.88 -1.15 7.37
CA GLU A 103 -3.55 -1.07 6.74
C GLU A 103 -2.64 -2.21 7.17
N ALA A 104 -2.70 -2.64 8.43
CA ALA A 104 -1.97 -3.82 8.91
C ALA A 104 -2.32 -5.09 8.12
N ILE A 105 -3.61 -5.31 7.86
CA ILE A 105 -4.10 -6.44 7.08
C ILE A 105 -3.64 -6.32 5.61
N ARG A 106 -3.76 -5.12 5.01
CA ARG A 106 -3.30 -4.88 3.64
C ARG A 106 -1.81 -5.14 3.48
N TYR A 107 -1.00 -4.67 4.45
CA TYR A 107 0.43 -4.92 4.50
C TYR A 107 0.73 -6.42 4.52
N ALA A 108 0.17 -7.17 5.47
CA ALA A 108 0.44 -8.60 5.60
C ALA A 108 0.03 -9.42 4.36
N LEU A 109 -1.09 -9.05 3.71
CA LEU A 109 -1.52 -9.66 2.45
C LEU A 109 -0.59 -9.30 1.29
N LYS A 110 -0.10 -8.06 1.21
CA LYS A 110 0.81 -7.60 0.16
C LYS A 110 2.17 -8.29 0.24
N GLU A 111 2.72 -8.47 1.43
CA GLU A 111 4.00 -9.15 1.64
C GLU A 111 3.96 -10.63 1.21
N ASN A 112 2.76 -11.20 1.01
CA ASN A 112 2.55 -12.61 0.64
C ASN A 112 3.31 -13.60 1.56
N CYS A 113 3.59 -13.17 2.79
CA CYS A 113 4.39 -13.87 3.78
C CYS A 113 3.96 -13.43 5.19
N ILE A 114 2.83 -13.98 5.64
CA ILE A 114 2.25 -13.68 6.96
C ILE A 114 3.14 -14.16 8.12
N CYS A 115 4.02 -15.13 7.88
CA CYS A 115 4.95 -15.66 8.88
C CYS A 115 6.27 -14.85 9.01
N SER A 116 6.41 -13.75 8.27
CA SER A 116 7.53 -12.83 8.52
C SER A 116 7.31 -12.10 9.84
N SER A 117 8.39 -11.83 10.58
CA SER A 117 8.29 -11.17 11.89
C SER A 117 7.64 -9.78 11.80
N SER A 118 7.86 -9.03 10.72
CA SER A 118 7.21 -7.75 10.50
C SER A 118 5.70 -7.91 10.25
N ALA A 119 5.28 -8.86 9.41
CA ALA A 119 3.85 -9.14 9.20
C ALA A 119 3.15 -9.60 10.48
N GLU A 120 3.77 -10.49 11.26
CA GLU A 120 3.24 -10.90 12.55
C GLU A 120 3.08 -9.73 13.53
N ASN A 121 4.10 -8.86 13.64
CA ASN A 121 4.07 -7.76 14.59
C ASN A 121 3.02 -6.70 14.23
N VAL A 122 2.89 -6.38 12.95
CA VAL A 122 1.86 -5.49 12.42
C VAL A 122 0.45 -6.06 12.70
N LEU A 123 0.24 -7.38 12.52
CA LEU A 123 -1.04 -8.03 12.84
C LEU A 123 -1.32 -8.11 14.35
N LYS A 124 -0.31 -8.37 15.19
CA LYS A 124 -0.43 -8.35 16.65
C LYS A 124 -0.83 -6.96 17.15
N SER A 125 -0.23 -5.92 16.58
CA SER A 125 -0.56 -4.52 16.86
C SER A 125 -2.04 -4.22 16.53
N ALA A 126 -2.52 -4.67 15.37
CA ALA A 126 -3.92 -4.54 14.97
C ALA A 126 -4.88 -5.33 15.90
N LEU A 127 -4.51 -6.55 16.29
CA LEU A 127 -5.31 -7.36 17.19
C LEU A 127 -5.46 -6.70 18.57
N ALA A 128 -4.37 -6.13 19.11
CA ALA A 128 -4.40 -5.43 20.39
C ALA A 128 -5.38 -4.25 20.41
N PHE A 129 -5.47 -3.49 19.30
CA PHE A 129 -6.47 -2.43 19.16
C PHE A 129 -7.90 -2.99 19.21
N LEU A 130 -8.18 -4.05 18.44
CA LEU A 130 -9.51 -4.66 18.41
C LEU A 130 -9.93 -5.27 19.76
N ASP A 131 -8.99 -5.85 20.50
CA ASP A 131 -9.26 -6.39 21.83
C ASP A 131 -9.55 -5.27 22.85
N GLY A 132 -8.86 -4.14 22.76
CA GLY A 132 -9.14 -2.95 23.58
C GLY A 132 -10.54 -2.36 23.34
N GLU A 133 -10.95 -2.27 22.07
CA GLU A 133 -12.29 -1.78 21.68
C GLU A 133 -13.41 -2.71 22.17
N ARG A 134 -13.17 -4.03 22.25
CA ARG A 134 -14.17 -5.00 22.74
C ARG A 134 -14.33 -5.00 24.26
N ALA A 135 -13.34 -4.51 24.99
CA ALA A 135 -13.34 -4.46 26.45
C ALA A 135 -13.94 -3.16 27.02
N SER A 136 -14.28 -2.20 26.15
CA SER A 136 -14.83 -0.88 26.49
C SER A 136 -16.34 -0.82 26.29
#